data_AF-A0A836TMI6-F1
#
_entry.id   AF-A0A836TMI6-F1
#
_cell.length_a   1.000
_cell.length_b   1.000
_cell.length_c   1.000
_cell.angle_alpha   90.00
_cell.angle_beta   90.00
_cell.angle_gamma   90.00
#
_symmetry.space_group_name_H-M   'P 1'
#
loop_
_entity.id
_entity.type
_entity.pdbx_description
1 polymer ?
#
loop_
_entity_poly.entity_id
_entity_poly.type
_entity_poly.pdbx_seq_one_letter_code
_entity_poly.pdbx_strand_id
1 'polypeptide(L)' 'MKKKNNEEYEYVPKLKVYCDGCNDFHSRMEVITENIESDYMGRDVVTFECKTDGKIHKGIVVS' A
#
# COMPACT_ATOMS: atom_id res chain seq x y z
N MET A 1 2.19 -35.00 -20.23
CA MET A 1 1.84 -33.60 -20.50
C MET A 1 2.11 -32.78 -19.25
N LYS A 2 3.15 -31.94 -19.23
CA LYS A 2 3.49 -31.08 -18.09
C LYS A 2 2.81 -29.72 -18.30
N LYS A 3 1.83 -29.38 -17.47
CA LYS A 3 1.20 -28.05 -17.45
C LYS A 3 2.25 -27.05 -16.97
N LYS A 4 2.65 -26.13 -17.85
CA LYS A 4 3.45 -24.95 -17.48
C LYS A 4 2.49 -23.99 -16.79
N ASN A 5 2.62 -23.83 -15.49
CA ASN A 5 1.95 -22.76 -14.78
C ASN A 5 2.71 -21.47 -15.13
N ASN A 6 2.20 -20.73 -16.11
CA ASN A 6 2.58 -19.34 -16.32
C ASN A 6 1.99 -18.55 -15.14
N GLU A 7 2.73 -18.47 -14.05
CA GLU A 7 2.48 -17.46 -13.03
C GLU A 7 3.04 -16.16 -13.61
N GLU A 8 2.17 -15.44 -14.29
CA GLU A 8 2.39 -14.08 -14.75
C GLU A 8 2.49 -13.22 -13.49
N TYR A 9 3.70 -13.01 -12.99
CA TYR A 9 3.93 -12.05 -11.91
C TYR A 9 3.66 -10.67 -12.50
N GLU A 10 2.43 -10.18 -12.35
CA GLU A 10 2.12 -8.78 -12.60
C GLU A 10 3.17 -7.95 -11.85
N TYR A 11 3.90 -7.09 -12.59
CA TYR A 11 4.75 -6.09 -11.98
C TYR A 11 3.83 -5.11 -11.27
N VAL A 12 3.46 -5.41 -10.02
CA VAL A 12 2.81 -4.46 -9.15
C VAL A 12 3.92 -3.49 -8.74
N PRO A 13 3.94 -2.23 -9.22
CA PRO A 13 4.91 -1.25 -8.76
C PRO A 13 4.87 -1.25 -7.24
N LYS A 14 6.06 -1.27 -6.61
CA LYS A 14 6.23 -1.27 -5.15
C LYS A 14 5.74 0.08 -4.61
N LEU A 15 4.43 0.25 -4.53
CA LEU A 15 3.78 1.42 -3.98
C LEU A 15 4.24 1.55 -2.53
N LYS A 16 4.88 2.68 -2.22
CA LYS A 16 5.26 3.05 -0.86
C LYS A 16 4.14 3.91 -0.30
N VAL A 17 3.84 3.74 0.97
CA VAL A 17 2.84 4.53 1.67
C VAL A 17 3.56 5.39 2.69
N TYR A 18 3.46 6.70 2.57
CA TYR A 18 3.93 7.60 3.63
C TYR A 18 2.90 7.65 4.75
N CYS A 19 3.29 7.22 5.95
CA CYS A 19 2.44 7.20 7.14
C CYS A 19 2.54 8.53 7.89
N ASP A 20 1.42 9.25 8.01
CA ASP A 20 1.39 10.50 8.79
C ASP A 20 1.55 10.24 10.30
N GLY A 21 1.25 9.03 10.76
CA GLY A 21 1.32 8.64 12.16
C GLY A 21 2.73 8.47 12.70
N CYS A 22 3.56 7.72 11.97
CA CYS A 22 4.96 7.48 12.36
C CYS A 22 5.97 8.31 11.56
N ASN A 23 5.51 9.14 10.61
CA ASN A 23 6.35 9.91 9.69
C ASN A 23 7.39 9.06 8.97
N ASP A 24 6.99 7.86 8.54
CA ASP A 24 7.86 6.89 7.86
C ASP A 24 7.13 6.20 6.71
N PHE A 25 7.87 5.50 5.86
CA PHE A 25 7.34 4.78 4.70
C PHE A 25 7.07 3.31 5.01
N HIS A 26 5.89 2.83 4.63
CA HIS A 26 5.55 1.41 4.65
C HIS A 26 5.42 0.83 3.24
N SER A 27 5.70 -0.46 3.12
CA SER A 27 5.48 -1.24 1.90
C SER A 27 4.00 -1.57 1.72
N ARG A 28 3.48 -1.54 0.48
CA ARG A 28 2.11 -1.97 0.18
C ARG A 28 1.79 -3.39 0.67
N MET A 29 2.77 -4.29 0.69
CA MET A 29 2.57 -5.67 1.15
C MET A 29 2.21 -5.76 2.64
N GLU A 30 2.39 -4.68 3.39
CA GLU A 30 2.15 -4.60 4.83
C GLU A 30 0.87 -3.84 5.18
N VAL A 31 0.17 -3.29 4.18
CA VAL A 31 -1.04 -2.50 4.36
C VAL A 31 -2.23 -3.20 3.70
N ILE A 32 -3.25 -3.48 4.50
CA ILE A 32 -4.52 -4.03 4.01
C ILE A 32 -5.22 -2.90 3.26
N THR A 33 -5.11 -2.90 1.93
CA THR A 33 -5.73 -1.87 1.10
C THR A 33 -7.22 -2.20 0.93
N GLU A 34 -8.06 -1.85 1.92
CA GLU A 34 -9.50 -2.02 1.78
C GLU A 34 -10.13 -0.94 0.88
N ASN A 35 -9.58 0.27 0.91
CA ASN A 35 -10.06 1.39 0.10
C ASN A 35 -8.92 2.36 -0.24
N ILE A 36 -8.81 2.77 -1.51
CA ILE A 36 -7.96 3.87 -1.96
C ILE A 36 -8.89 5.05 -2.25
N GLU A 37 -8.73 6.13 -1.50
CA GLU A 37 -9.48 7.37 -1.70
C GLU A 37 -8.57 8.42 -2.30
N SER A 38 -9.08 9.28 -3.18
CA SER A 38 -8.33 10.45 -3.63
C SER A 38 -8.63 11.64 -2.71
N ASP A 39 -7.59 12.30 -2.20
CA ASP A 39 -7.76 13.53 -1.42
C ASP A 39 -8.15 14.73 -2.31
N TYR A 40 -8.37 15.90 -1.70
CA TYR A 40 -8.75 17.12 -2.41
C TYR A 40 -7.67 17.63 -3.39
N MET A 41 -6.43 17.13 -3.29
CA MET A 41 -5.31 17.43 -4.18
C MET A 41 -5.14 16.36 -5.27
N GLY A 42 -6.00 15.33 -5.30
CA GLY A 42 -5.94 14.22 -6.24
C GLY A 42 -4.86 13.17 -5.91
N ARG A 43 -4.38 13.12 -4.65
CA ARG A 43 -3.42 12.12 -4.20
C ARG A 43 -4.15 10.90 -3.65
N ASP A 44 -3.63 9.72 -3.96
CA ASP A 44 -4.15 8.47 -3.41
C ASP A 44 -3.80 8.35 -1.93
N VAL A 45 -4.82 8.14 -1.10
CA VAL A 45 -4.73 7.97 0.35
C VAL A 45 -5.28 6.60 0.71
N VAL A 46 -4.54 5.89 1.55
CA VAL A 46 -4.93 4.57 2.07
C VAL A 46 -5.07 4.63 3.57
N THR A 47 -6.03 3.88 4.09
CA THR A 47 -6.16 3.61 5.53
C THR A 47 -5.53 2.25 5.82
N PHE A 48 -4.67 2.14 6.82
CA PHE A 48 -3.95 0.91 7.14
C PHE A 48 -3.53 0.83 8.61
N GLU A 49 -3.21 -0.36 9.10
CA GLU A 49 -2.61 -0.56 10.42
C GLU A 49 -1.09 -0.38 10.34
N CYS A 50 -0.55 0.61 11.05
CA CYS A 50 0.88 0.87 11.13
C CYS A 50 1.56 -0.17 12.02
N LYS A 51 2.57 -0.85 11.50
CA LYS A 51 3.33 -1.86 12.27
C LYS A 51 4.20 -1.27 13.37
N THR A 52 4.50 0.03 13.30
CA THR A 52 5.32 0.72 14.30
C THR A 52 4.59 0.85 15.63
N ASP A 53 3.29 1.14 15.60
CA ASP A 53 2.48 1.38 16.81
C ASP A 53 1.22 0.51 16.93
N GLY A 54 0.92 -0.33 15.92
CA GLY A 54 -0.26 -1.19 15.87
C GLY A 54 -1.59 -0.45 15.72
N LYS A 55 -1.57 0.83 15.30
CA LYS A 55 -2.77 1.65 15.18
C LYS A 55 -3.16 1.88 13.73
N ILE A 56 -4.43 2.22 13.52
CA ILE A 56 -4.93 2.61 12.20
C ILE A 56 -4.51 4.05 11.89
N HIS A 57 -3.83 4.22 10.77
CA HIS A 57 -3.43 5.52 10.22
C HIS A 57 -3.91 5.67 8.79
N LYS A 58 -3.85 6.92 8.30
CA LYS A 58 -3.95 7.23 6.89
C LYS A 58 -2.56 7.54 6.35
N GLY A 59 -2.33 7.19 5.09
CA GLY A 59 -1.07 7.50 4.44
C GLY A 59 -1.24 7.74 2.95
N ILE A 60 -0.31 8.51 2.40
CA ILE A 60 -0.31 8.89 1.00
C ILE A 60 0.48 7.85 0.21
N VAL A 61 -0.11 7.36 -0.86
CA VAL A 61 0.55 6.46 -1.79
C VAL A 61 1.54 7.27 -2.64
N VAL A 62 2.80 6.87 -2.62
CA VAL A 62 3.87 7.46 -3.42
C VAL A 62 4.47 6.41 -4.35
N SER A 63 4.64 6.81 -5.62
CA SER A 63 5.16 5.97 -6.72
C SER A 63 6.67 5.80 -6.67
#